data_AF-A0A2D2M8P5-F1
#
_entry.id   AF-A0A2D2M8P5-F1
#
_cell.length_a   1.000
_cell.length_b   1.000
_cell.length_c   1.000
_cell.angle_alpha   90.00
_cell.angle_beta   90.00
_cell.angle_gamma   90.00
#
_symmetry.space_group_name_H-M   'P 1'
#
loop_
_entity.id
_entity.type
_entity.pdbx_description
1 polymer ?
#
loop_
_entity_poly.entity_id
_entity_poly.type
_entity_poly.pdbx_seq_one_letter_code
_entity_poly.pdbx_strand_id
1 'polypeptide(L)'
;MLQRLSVTLLVSSFALLAACATHVDSTSEASFSASMVAISQGLDLEQKAAFDRALTVVREAYGLDRARMAKALDGKDAEDVLDLAADIREKQDEAALAQAEKDQAAHLESSKANLAQYTEHCEALEAKRLAEDPDSRGPSRFEAHVCASADSYERTVDNLEEMTAQQYKDADKDTISQLKLD
;
A
#
# COMPACT_ATOMS: atom_id res chain seq x y z
N MET A 1 -18.81 26.05 -60.14
CA MET A 1 -17.48 26.13 -59.49
C MET A 1 -17.63 26.91 -58.19
N LEU A 2 -17.15 26.28 -57.10
CA LEU A 2 -16.73 26.82 -55.77
C LEU A 2 -17.70 27.74 -55.00
N GLN A 3 -18.32 27.26 -53.92
CA GLN A 3 -17.81 27.14 -52.53
C GLN A 3 -17.98 28.45 -51.73
N ARG A 4 -18.95 28.49 -50.80
CA ARG A 4 -18.80 28.29 -49.34
C ARG A 4 -18.11 29.45 -48.62
N LEU A 5 -18.92 30.29 -47.98
CA LEU A 5 -18.64 31.19 -46.85
C LEU A 5 -20.05 31.53 -46.32
N SER A 6 -20.47 31.37 -45.07
CA SER A 6 -19.76 31.21 -43.81
C SER A 6 -20.70 30.52 -42.83
N VAL A 7 -20.34 29.33 -42.36
CA VAL A 7 -20.95 28.73 -41.16
C VAL A 7 -19.81 28.55 -40.18
N THR A 8 -19.51 29.60 -39.43
CA THR A 8 -18.46 29.57 -38.40
C THR A 8 -18.82 30.54 -37.29
N LEU A 9 -20.00 30.37 -36.71
CA LEU A 9 -20.40 31.05 -35.47
C LEU A 9 -21.27 30.09 -34.67
N LEU A 10 -20.65 29.13 -33.98
CA LEU A 10 -21.29 28.31 -32.94
C LEU A 10 -20.23 27.49 -32.16
N VAL A 11 -19.18 28.14 -31.65
CA VAL A 11 -18.23 27.50 -30.70
C VAL A 11 -17.90 28.42 -29.51
N SER A 12 -18.70 29.45 -29.22
CA SER A 12 -18.38 30.41 -28.15
C SER A 12 -19.23 30.30 -26.88
N SER A 13 -20.13 29.32 -26.77
CA SER A 13 -21.11 29.29 -25.65
C SER A 13 -20.81 28.27 -24.54
N PHE A 14 -19.77 27.45 -24.64
CA PHE A 14 -19.41 26.50 -23.57
C PHE A 14 -18.45 27.06 -22.51
N ALA A 15 -17.85 28.22 -22.75
CA ALA A 15 -16.87 28.80 -21.82
C ALA A 15 -17.49 29.59 -20.65
N LEU A 16 -18.80 29.91 -20.68
CA LEU A 16 -19.43 30.74 -19.64
C LEU A 16 -20.19 29.98 -18.54
N LEU A 17 -20.35 28.66 -18.64
CA LEU A 17 -21.02 27.85 -17.60
C LEU A 17 -20.08 27.32 -16.52
N ALA A 18 -18.76 27.43 -16.71
CA ALA A 18 -17.76 26.94 -15.77
C ALA A 18 -17.57 27.85 -14.54
N ALA A 19 -18.17 29.05 -14.49
CA ALA A 19 -17.89 30.02 -13.43
C ALA A 19 -18.66 29.81 -12.11
N CYS A 20 -19.60 28.85 -12.04
CA CYS A 20 -20.46 28.68 -10.86
C CYS A 20 -20.61 27.24 -10.35
N ALA A 21 -19.93 26.25 -10.93
CA ALA A 21 -20.05 24.89 -10.44
C ALA A 21 -19.26 24.74 -9.13
N THR A 22 -20.00 24.67 -8.02
CA THR A 22 -19.46 24.38 -6.69
C THR A 22 -19.45 22.89 -6.37
N HIS A 23 -20.10 22.07 -7.21
CA HIS A 23 -20.20 20.62 -7.05
C HIS A 23 -19.85 19.93 -8.37
N VAL A 24 -19.36 18.69 -8.26
CA VAL A 24 -19.03 17.84 -9.41
C VAL A 24 -20.31 17.40 -10.12
N ASP A 25 -20.32 17.49 -11.45
CA ASP A 25 -21.43 17.07 -12.30
C ASP A 25 -20.99 15.90 -13.21
N SER A 26 -21.44 14.68 -12.90
CA SER A 26 -21.09 13.47 -13.65
C SER A 26 -22.04 13.15 -14.83
N THR A 27 -22.98 14.03 -15.17
CA THR A 27 -23.98 13.78 -16.23
C THR A 27 -23.37 13.51 -17.61
N SER A 28 -22.18 14.07 -17.87
CA SER A 28 -21.36 13.77 -19.04
C SER A 28 -19.88 13.94 -18.72
N GLU A 29 -18.98 13.34 -19.51
CA GLU A 29 -17.53 13.52 -19.34
C GLU A 29 -17.11 15.00 -19.48
N ALA A 30 -17.80 15.75 -20.33
CA ALA A 30 -17.58 17.18 -20.51
C ALA A 30 -18.02 17.97 -19.27
N SER A 31 -19.21 17.70 -18.73
CA SER A 31 -19.71 18.31 -17.48
C SER A 31 -18.82 17.98 -16.29
N PHE A 32 -18.34 16.73 -16.24
CA PHE A 32 -17.46 16.25 -15.19
C PHE A 32 -16.14 17.01 -15.22
N SER A 33 -15.49 17.06 -16.39
CA SER A 33 -14.23 17.78 -16.55
C SER A 33 -14.38 19.28 -16.27
N ALA A 34 -15.49 19.89 -16.72
CA ALA A 34 -15.75 21.31 -16.53
C ALA A 34 -16.01 21.66 -15.06
N SER A 35 -16.84 20.89 -14.35
CA SER A 35 -17.14 21.10 -12.92
C SER A 35 -15.91 20.91 -12.04
N MET A 36 -15.07 19.92 -12.34
CA MET A 36 -13.79 19.70 -11.66
C MET A 36 -12.83 20.90 -11.80
N VAL A 37 -12.74 21.47 -13.01
CA VAL A 37 -11.93 22.68 -13.25
C VAL A 37 -12.52 23.89 -12.54
N ALA A 38 -13.85 24.05 -12.56
CA ALA A 38 -14.56 25.14 -11.92
C ALA A 38 -14.33 25.18 -10.41
N ILE A 39 -14.51 24.04 -9.72
CA ILE A 39 -14.23 23.91 -8.29
C ILE A 39 -12.78 24.30 -8.01
N SER A 40 -11.84 23.71 -8.76
CA SER A 40 -10.40 23.93 -8.58
C SER A 40 -9.93 25.38 -8.88
N GLN A 41 -10.72 26.16 -9.63
CA GLN A 41 -10.49 27.59 -9.87
C GLN A 41 -11.11 28.49 -8.80
N GLY A 42 -12.15 28.01 -8.10
CA GLY A 42 -12.80 28.73 -7.00
C GLY A 42 -12.09 28.61 -5.65
N LEU A 43 -11.10 27.73 -5.53
CA LEU A 43 -10.31 27.50 -4.32
C LEU A 43 -9.09 28.42 -4.23
N ASP A 44 -8.67 28.73 -3.01
CA ASP A 44 -7.35 29.33 -2.78
C ASP A 44 -6.20 28.33 -3.05
N LEU A 45 -4.94 28.80 -2.99
CA LEU A 45 -3.77 27.97 -3.31
C LEU A 45 -3.62 26.75 -2.37
N GLU A 46 -3.88 26.91 -1.07
CA GLU A 46 -3.72 25.83 -0.09
C GLU A 46 -4.84 24.80 -0.23
N GLN A 47 -6.07 25.28 -0.37
CA GLN A 47 -7.26 24.47 -0.61
C GLN A 47 -7.16 23.70 -1.93
N LYS A 48 -6.69 24.35 -3.00
CA LYS A 48 -6.46 23.70 -4.30
C LYS A 48 -5.43 22.58 -4.17
N ALA A 49 -4.32 22.81 -3.47
CA ALA A 49 -3.32 21.78 -3.27
C ALA A 49 -3.86 20.59 -2.45
N ALA A 50 -4.71 20.84 -1.45
CA ALA A 50 -5.39 19.79 -0.69
C ALA A 50 -6.38 19.00 -1.55
N PHE A 51 -7.20 19.69 -2.34
CA PHE A 51 -8.16 19.10 -3.27
C PHE A 51 -7.46 18.25 -4.34
N ASP A 52 -6.39 18.75 -4.96
CA ASP A 52 -5.63 18.00 -5.97
C ASP A 52 -5.00 16.72 -5.37
N ARG A 53 -4.50 16.77 -4.13
CA ARG A 53 -4.02 15.57 -3.40
C ARG A 53 -5.16 14.59 -3.09
N ALA A 54 -6.33 15.08 -2.68
CA ALA A 54 -7.49 14.25 -2.42
C ALA A 54 -7.96 13.53 -3.69
N LEU A 55 -7.96 14.21 -4.83
CA LEU A 55 -8.30 13.58 -6.12
C LEU A 55 -7.32 12.50 -6.56
N THR A 56 -6.04 12.63 -6.24
CA THR A 56 -5.07 11.56 -6.50
C THR A 56 -5.44 10.30 -5.72
N VAL A 57 -5.76 10.43 -4.43
CA VAL A 57 -6.20 9.30 -3.58
C VAL A 57 -7.46 8.65 -4.14
N VAL A 58 -8.46 9.46 -4.49
CA VAL A 58 -9.70 8.94 -5.10
C VAL A 58 -9.40 8.21 -6.41
N ARG A 59 -8.58 8.78 -7.29
CA ARG A 59 -8.20 8.14 -8.56
C ARG A 59 -7.47 6.81 -8.35
N GLU A 60 -6.57 6.74 -7.39
CA GLU A 60 -5.84 5.51 -7.06
C GLU A 60 -6.79 4.41 -6.57
N ALA A 61 -7.77 4.76 -5.73
CA ALA A 61 -8.74 3.80 -5.21
C ALA A 61 -9.67 3.19 -6.27
N TYR A 62 -10.06 3.97 -7.28
CA TYR A 62 -10.93 3.49 -8.37
C TYR A 62 -10.15 3.00 -9.61
N GLY A 63 -8.86 3.32 -9.73
CA GLY A 63 -7.99 2.89 -10.81
C GLY A 63 -8.52 3.29 -12.20
N LEU A 64 -8.72 2.29 -13.06
CA LEU A 64 -9.24 2.48 -14.42
C LEU A 64 -10.78 2.58 -14.49
N ASP A 65 -11.51 2.32 -13.39
CA ASP A 65 -12.97 2.39 -13.35
C ASP A 65 -13.46 3.83 -13.20
N ARG A 66 -13.32 4.58 -14.29
CA ARG A 66 -13.72 5.98 -14.37
C ARG A 66 -15.22 6.19 -14.13
N ALA A 67 -16.06 5.21 -14.47
CA ALA A 67 -17.50 5.30 -14.30
C ALA A 67 -17.89 5.26 -12.82
N ARG A 68 -17.30 4.35 -12.03
CA ARG A 68 -17.51 4.32 -10.58
C ARG A 68 -16.92 5.53 -9.89
N MET A 69 -15.75 5.99 -10.32
CA MET A 69 -15.15 7.22 -9.79
C MET A 69 -16.05 8.44 -10.02
N ALA A 70 -16.54 8.64 -11.26
CA ALA A 70 -17.43 9.75 -11.58
C ALA A 70 -18.71 9.70 -10.75
N LYS A 71 -19.28 8.50 -10.58
CA LYS A 71 -20.46 8.29 -9.72
C LYS A 71 -20.18 8.58 -8.24
N ALA A 72 -19.00 8.25 -7.74
CA ALA A 72 -18.62 8.50 -6.34
C ALA A 72 -18.37 9.99 -6.07
N LEU A 73 -17.95 10.73 -7.09
CA LEU A 73 -17.70 12.17 -7.04
C LEU A 73 -18.94 13.01 -7.35
N ASP A 74 -19.95 12.47 -8.04
CA ASP A 74 -21.15 13.19 -8.43
C ASP A 74 -21.83 13.92 -7.25
N GLY A 75 -22.11 15.21 -7.45
CA GLY A 75 -22.74 16.06 -6.44
C GLY A 75 -21.84 16.47 -5.27
N LYS A 76 -20.57 16.06 -5.23
CA LYS A 76 -19.62 16.45 -4.17
C LYS A 76 -19.03 17.83 -4.43
N ASP A 77 -18.87 18.62 -3.38
CA ASP A 77 -18.05 19.83 -3.41
C ASP A 77 -16.57 19.53 -3.08
N ALA A 78 -15.76 20.57 -2.85
CA ALA A 78 -14.35 20.38 -2.52
C ALA A 78 -14.14 19.66 -1.18
N GLU A 79 -14.89 20.03 -0.14
CA GLU A 79 -14.77 19.47 1.22
C GLU A 79 -15.21 18.00 1.22
N ASP A 80 -16.33 17.69 0.54
CA ASP A 80 -16.82 16.33 0.35
C ASP A 80 -15.81 15.38 -0.33
N VAL A 81 -14.93 15.93 -1.19
CA VAL A 81 -13.87 15.18 -1.85
C VAL A 81 -12.68 14.95 -0.93
N LEU A 82 -12.36 15.91 -0.06
CA LEU A 82 -11.35 15.75 0.99
C LEU A 82 -11.78 14.66 1.97
N ASP A 83 -13.05 14.68 2.41
CA ASP A 83 -13.61 13.68 3.32
C ASP A 83 -13.63 12.29 2.66
N LEU A 84 -14.04 12.20 1.39
CA LEU A 84 -13.98 10.94 0.65
C LEU A 84 -12.54 10.39 0.57
N ALA A 85 -11.55 11.25 0.36
CA ALA A 85 -10.15 10.83 0.32
C ALA A 85 -9.65 10.37 1.70
N ALA A 86 -10.09 11.01 2.78
CA ALA A 86 -9.79 10.56 4.16
C ALA A 86 -10.40 9.18 4.44
N ASP A 87 -11.67 8.98 4.13
CA ASP A 87 -12.37 7.68 4.27
C ASP A 87 -11.68 6.57 3.47
N ILE A 88 -11.21 6.88 2.26
CA ILE A 88 -10.49 5.94 1.41
C ILE A 88 -9.16 5.55 2.07
N ARG A 89 -8.39 6.52 2.59
CA ARG A 89 -7.11 6.25 3.25
C ARG A 89 -7.30 5.41 4.50
N GLU A 90 -8.28 5.76 5.33
CA GLU A 90 -8.60 4.99 6.54
C GLU A 90 -8.90 3.53 6.19
N LYS A 91 -9.78 3.28 5.21
CA LYS A 91 -10.08 1.92 4.74
C LYS A 91 -8.88 1.20 4.15
N GLN A 92 -8.01 1.90 3.42
CA GLN A 92 -6.78 1.32 2.89
C GLN A 92 -5.80 0.96 4.00
N ASP A 93 -5.66 1.80 5.02
CA ASP A 93 -4.81 1.54 6.17
C ASP A 93 -5.33 0.39 7.04
N GLU A 94 -6.64 0.33 7.28
CA GLU A 94 -7.29 -0.81 7.94
C GLU A 94 -7.07 -2.11 7.16
N ALA A 95 -7.27 -2.08 5.84
CA ALA A 95 -7.04 -3.25 4.99
C ALA A 95 -5.56 -3.66 4.97
N ALA A 96 -4.64 -2.71 4.94
CA ALA A 96 -3.20 -2.97 4.99
C ALA A 96 -2.78 -3.55 6.34
N LEU A 97 -3.37 -3.08 7.45
CA LEU A 97 -3.13 -3.65 8.77
C LEU A 97 -3.67 -5.07 8.90
N ALA A 98 -4.91 -5.32 8.45
CA ALA A 98 -5.48 -6.66 8.44
C ALA A 98 -4.69 -7.63 7.54
N GLN A 99 -4.06 -7.13 6.47
CA GLN A 99 -3.16 -7.93 5.64
C GLN A 99 -1.82 -8.16 6.36
N ALA A 100 -1.25 -7.15 7.02
CA ALA A 100 -0.03 -7.27 7.80
C ALA A 100 -0.17 -8.30 8.93
N GLU A 101 -1.32 -8.36 9.62
CA GLU A 101 -1.62 -9.39 10.63
C GLU A 101 -1.56 -10.81 10.05
N LYS A 102 -2.18 -11.01 8.88
CA LYS A 102 -2.18 -12.32 8.20
C LYS A 102 -0.78 -12.71 7.75
N ASP A 103 -0.05 -11.75 7.17
CA ASP A 103 1.30 -11.97 6.67
C ASP A 103 2.28 -12.23 7.82
N GLN A 104 2.14 -11.53 8.95
CA GLN A 104 2.89 -11.76 10.18
C GLN A 104 2.65 -13.17 10.70
N ALA A 105 1.39 -13.59 10.81
CA ALA A 105 1.03 -14.94 11.26
C ALA A 105 1.60 -16.03 10.33
N ALA A 106 1.53 -15.82 9.01
CA ALA A 106 2.10 -16.74 8.03
C ALA A 106 3.64 -16.78 8.10
N HIS A 107 4.29 -15.64 8.30
CA HIS A 107 5.74 -15.55 8.47
C HIS A 107 6.20 -16.22 9.77
N LEU A 108 5.43 -16.08 10.85
CA LEU A 108 5.70 -16.73 12.13
C LEU A 108 5.63 -18.26 11.99
N GLU A 109 4.56 -18.79 11.40
CA GLU A 109 4.40 -20.23 11.17
C GLU A 109 5.53 -20.79 10.29
N SER A 110 5.87 -20.09 9.20
CA SER A 110 7.00 -20.46 8.34
C SER A 110 8.33 -20.44 9.09
N SER A 111 8.57 -19.42 9.92
CA SER A 111 9.81 -19.30 10.70
C SER A 111 9.93 -20.38 11.77
N LYS A 112 8.82 -20.76 12.43
CA LYS A 112 8.77 -21.89 13.37
C LYS A 112 9.10 -23.22 12.69
N ALA A 113 8.55 -23.45 11.50
CA ALA A 113 8.85 -24.64 10.71
C ALA A 113 10.33 -24.69 10.30
N ASN A 114 10.90 -23.58 9.85
CA ASN A 114 12.32 -23.48 9.52
C ASN A 114 13.20 -23.68 10.76
N LEU A 115 12.86 -23.06 11.89
CA LEU A 115 13.58 -23.26 13.15
C LEU A 115 13.63 -24.74 13.52
N ALA A 116 12.49 -25.43 13.52
CA ALA A 116 12.44 -26.86 13.81
C ALA A 116 13.31 -27.68 12.84
N GLN A 117 13.25 -27.37 11.53
CA GLN A 117 14.06 -28.05 10.52
C GLN A 117 15.58 -27.84 10.73
N TYR A 118 16.01 -26.61 10.98
CA TYR A 118 17.43 -26.31 11.18
C TYR A 118 17.95 -26.85 12.51
N THR A 119 17.14 -26.84 13.57
CA THR A 119 17.46 -27.48 14.84
C THR A 119 17.65 -28.98 14.68
N GLU A 120 16.71 -29.67 14.03
CA GLU A 120 16.84 -31.12 13.74
C GLU A 120 18.09 -31.40 12.90
N HIS A 121 18.37 -30.56 11.90
CA HIS A 121 19.55 -30.73 11.07
C HIS A 121 20.87 -30.55 11.86
N CYS A 122 20.91 -29.59 12.79
CA CYS A 122 22.04 -29.37 13.69
C CYS A 122 22.29 -30.54 14.63
N GLU A 123 21.23 -31.05 15.26
CA GLU A 123 21.30 -32.23 16.11
C GLU A 123 21.78 -33.46 15.34
N ALA A 124 21.31 -33.65 14.10
CA ALA A 124 21.75 -34.75 13.24
C ALA A 124 23.24 -34.63 12.84
N LEU A 125 23.72 -33.42 12.55
CA LEU A 125 25.12 -33.16 12.26
C LEU A 125 26.00 -33.42 13.49
N GLU A 126 25.58 -32.95 14.66
CA GLU A 126 26.28 -33.21 15.91
C GLU A 126 26.33 -34.70 16.24
N ALA A 127 25.20 -35.41 16.14
CA ALA A 127 25.13 -36.84 16.38
C ALA A 127 26.06 -37.61 15.43
N LYS A 128 26.09 -37.24 14.14
CA LYS A 128 27.00 -37.83 13.16
C LYS A 128 28.46 -37.58 13.51
N ARG A 129 28.83 -36.34 13.86
CA ARG A 129 30.18 -35.98 14.29
C ARG A 129 30.64 -36.82 15.48
N LEU A 130 29.80 -36.93 16.52
CA LEU A 130 30.13 -37.69 17.72
C LEU A 130 30.16 -39.21 17.50
N ALA A 131 29.40 -39.72 16.52
CA ALA A 131 29.46 -41.12 16.12
C ALA A 131 30.75 -41.45 15.33
N GLU A 132 31.24 -40.52 14.51
CA GLU A 132 32.46 -40.67 13.71
C GLU A 132 33.74 -40.38 14.52
N ASP A 133 33.71 -39.40 15.43
CA ASP A 133 34.80 -39.00 16.31
C ASP A 133 34.27 -38.60 17.70
N PRO A 134 34.18 -39.55 18.66
CA PRO A 134 33.68 -39.29 20.01
C PRO A 134 34.49 -38.25 20.80
N ASP A 135 35.77 -38.07 20.47
CA ASP A 135 36.67 -37.12 21.14
C ASP A 135 36.72 -35.75 20.40
N SER A 136 35.82 -35.55 19.43
CA SER A 136 35.75 -34.33 18.64
C SER A 136 35.54 -33.09 19.50
N ARG A 137 36.40 -32.08 19.30
CA ARG A 137 36.47 -30.86 20.12
C ARG A 137 35.38 -29.81 19.82
N GLY A 138 34.43 -30.08 18.94
CA GLY A 138 33.33 -29.17 18.60
C GLY A 138 32.94 -29.20 17.11
N PRO A 139 31.98 -28.34 16.71
CA PRO A 139 31.45 -28.35 15.36
C PRO A 139 32.46 -27.86 14.32
N SER A 140 32.36 -28.39 13.10
CA SER A 140 33.08 -27.88 11.94
C SER A 140 32.60 -26.49 11.54
N ARG A 141 33.38 -25.78 10.70
CA ARG A 141 32.94 -24.48 10.14
C ARG A 141 31.63 -24.59 9.35
N PHE A 142 31.43 -25.72 8.67
CA PHE A 142 30.20 -25.98 7.92
C PHE A 142 29.02 -26.15 8.87
N GLU A 143 29.17 -26.98 9.91
CA GLU A 143 28.14 -27.19 10.93
C GLU A 143 27.78 -25.89 11.65
N ALA A 144 28.78 -25.11 12.07
CA ALA A 144 28.57 -23.82 12.69
C ALA A 144 27.81 -22.84 11.78
N HIS A 145 28.08 -22.85 10.47
CA HIS A 145 27.35 -22.02 9.52
C HIS A 145 25.90 -22.46 9.35
N VAL A 146 25.66 -23.76 9.23
CA VAL A 146 24.31 -24.34 9.15
C VAL A 146 23.51 -24.01 10.41
N CYS A 147 24.12 -24.11 11.59
CA CYS A 147 23.45 -23.85 12.86
C CYS A 147 23.25 -22.37 13.19
N ALA A 148 24.04 -21.47 12.60
CA ALA A 148 23.76 -20.04 12.68
C ALA A 148 22.40 -19.66 12.07
N SER A 149 21.87 -20.46 11.13
CA SER A 149 20.52 -20.28 10.60
C SER A 149 19.45 -20.57 11.66
N ALA A 150 19.65 -21.57 12.52
CA ALA A 150 18.72 -21.86 13.62
C ALA A 150 18.63 -20.66 14.57
N ASP A 151 19.77 -20.13 15.02
CA ASP A 151 19.82 -18.92 15.86
C ASP A 151 19.14 -17.71 15.20
N SER A 152 19.26 -17.58 13.87
CA SER A 152 18.60 -16.50 13.14
C SER A 152 17.08 -16.68 13.14
N TYR A 153 16.58 -17.90 12.92
CA TYR A 153 15.14 -18.17 12.94
C TYR A 153 14.55 -18.10 14.35
N GLU A 154 15.30 -18.45 15.39
CA GLU A 154 14.91 -18.26 16.79
C GLU A 154 14.64 -16.77 17.06
N ARG A 155 15.59 -15.89 16.76
CA ARG A 155 15.39 -14.43 16.89
C ARG A 155 14.25 -13.90 16.03
N THR A 156 14.08 -14.43 14.82
CA THR A 156 12.96 -14.06 13.95
C THR A 156 11.63 -14.43 14.60
N VAL A 157 11.51 -15.64 15.16
CA VAL A 157 10.30 -16.10 15.85
C VAL A 157 10.00 -15.21 17.04
N ASP A 158 10.98 -14.97 17.92
CA ASP A 158 10.81 -14.12 19.10
C ASP A 158 10.31 -12.73 18.70
N ASN A 159 10.96 -12.09 17.73
CA ASN A 159 10.57 -10.76 17.27
C ASN A 159 9.18 -10.75 16.60
N LEU A 160 8.84 -11.79 15.84
CA LEU A 160 7.53 -11.90 15.20
C LEU A 160 6.39 -12.12 16.21
N GLU A 161 6.66 -12.75 17.34
CA GLU A 161 5.68 -12.94 18.42
C GLU A 161 5.43 -11.66 19.22
N GLU A 162 6.45 -10.84 19.40
CA GLU A 162 6.37 -9.62 20.19
C GLU A 162 5.85 -8.41 19.42
N MET A 163 6.13 -8.32 18.11
CA MET A 163 5.78 -7.13 17.33
C MET A 163 4.28 -7.02 17.06
N THR A 164 3.79 -5.78 17.05
CA THR A 164 2.44 -5.45 16.57
C THR A 164 2.35 -5.54 15.05
N ALA A 165 1.14 -5.68 14.51
CA ALA A 165 0.91 -5.64 13.07
C ALA A 165 1.38 -4.34 12.40
N GLN A 166 1.34 -3.21 13.11
CA GLN A 166 1.87 -1.94 12.62
C GLN A 166 3.41 -1.98 12.52
N GLN A 167 4.09 -2.45 13.56
CA GLN A 167 5.54 -2.66 13.52
C GLN A 167 5.93 -3.65 12.42
N TYR A 168 5.17 -4.74 12.27
CA TYR A 168 5.37 -5.70 11.20
C TYR A 168 5.18 -5.04 9.83
N LYS A 169 4.08 -4.31 9.59
CA LYS A 169 3.80 -3.59 8.32
C LYS A 169 5.01 -2.73 7.90
N ASP A 170 5.58 -1.99 8.83
CA ASP A 170 6.64 -1.01 8.57
C ASP A 170 8.06 -1.61 8.55
N ALA A 171 8.26 -2.82 9.10
CA ALA A 171 9.58 -3.46 9.18
C ALA A 171 10.13 -3.93 7.83
N ASP A 172 11.46 -3.90 7.67
CA ASP A 172 12.14 -4.66 6.63
C ASP A 172 12.16 -6.15 7.00
N LYS A 173 11.45 -6.96 6.21
CA LYS A 173 11.20 -8.38 6.50
C LYS A 173 12.48 -9.22 6.48
N ASP A 174 13.51 -8.78 5.75
CA ASP A 174 14.79 -9.48 5.64
C ASP A 174 15.70 -9.26 6.86
N THR A 175 15.37 -8.29 7.71
CA THR A 175 16.18 -7.90 8.87
C THR A 175 15.50 -8.16 10.21
N ILE A 176 14.36 -8.86 10.21
CA ILE A 176 13.57 -9.12 11.42
C ILE A 176 14.41 -9.80 12.51
N SER A 177 15.31 -10.71 12.19
CA SER A 177 16.19 -11.38 13.17
C SER A 177 17.19 -10.45 13.88
N GLN A 178 17.37 -9.21 13.38
CA GLN A 178 18.29 -8.21 13.90
C GLN A 178 17.59 -7.07 14.63
N LEU A 179 16.26 -7.03 14.58
CA LEU A 179 15.47 -6.02 15.28
C LEU A 179 15.66 -6.19 16.79
N LYS A 180 15.79 -5.05 17.47
CA LYS A 180 15.67 -4.95 18.92
C LYS A 180 14.34 -4.27 19.19
N LEU A 181 13.39 -5.03 19.72
CA LEU A 181 12.11 -4.49 20.15
C LEU A 181 12.32 -3.92 21.57
N ASP A 182 11.83 -2.69 21.79
CA ASP A 182 11.94 -1.94 23.06
C ASP A 182 10.83 -2.33 24.07
#